data_AF-A0A1I5YA03-F1
#
_entry.id   AF-A0A1I5YA03-F1
#
_cell.length_a   1.000
_cell.length_b   1.000
_cell.length_c   1.000
_cell.angle_alpha   90.00
_cell.angle_beta   90.00
_cell.angle_gamma   90.00
#
_symmetry.space_group_name_H-M   'P 1'
#
loop_
_entity.id
_entity.type
_entity.pdbx_description
1 polymer ?
#
loop_
_entity_poly.entity_id
_entity_poly.type
_entity_poly.pdbx_seq_one_letter_code
_entity_poly.pdbx_strand_id
1 'polypeptide(L)' 'MGKVKNFFGGVRQEMRQVTWPTGKELRKYTVTVFGVVILFAIFFFVVDFAITSLLDLFI' A
#
# COMPACT_ATOMS: atom_id res chain seq x y z
N MET A 1 31.29 -4.24 22.00
CA MET A 1 30.90 -4.12 20.57
C MET A 1 30.65 -5.45 19.82
N GLY A 2 31.06 -6.64 20.29
CA GLY A 2 30.95 -7.89 19.49
C GLY A 2 29.57 -8.56 19.41
N LYS A 3 28.71 -8.41 20.44
CA LYS A 3 27.40 -9.09 20.51
C LYS A 3 26.42 -8.63 19.43
N VAL A 4 26.41 -7.33 19.12
CA VAL A 4 25.52 -6.73 18.11
C VAL A 4 25.87 -7.23 16.70
N LYS A 5 27.16 -7.31 16.36
CA LYS A 5 27.61 -7.82 15.05
C LYS A 5 27.18 -9.26 14.80
N ASN A 6 27.22 -10.10 15.83
CA ASN A 6 26.77 -11.50 15.75
C ASN A 6 25.24 -11.60 15.67
N PHE A 7 24.50 -10.74 16.37
CA PHE A 7 23.03 -10.65 16.26
C PHE A 7 22.57 -10.28 14.85
N PHE A 8 23.15 -9.25 14.24
CA PHE A 8 22.84 -8.87 12.85
C PHE A 8 23.22 -9.97 11.85
N GLY A 9 24.27 -10.75 12.12
CA GLY A 9 24.63 -11.94 11.36
C GLY A 9 23.55 -13.01 11.39
N GLY A 10 23.03 -13.33 12.59
CA GLY A 10 21.92 -14.27 12.79
C GLY A 10 20.63 -13.82 12.10
N VAL A 11 20.25 -12.55 12.27
CA VAL A 11 19.06 -11.97 11.61
C VAL A 11 19.18 -12.04 10.08
N ARG A 12 20.35 -11.73 9.52
CA ARG A 12 20.57 -11.85 8.06
C ARG A 12 20.45 -13.29 7.56
N GLN A 13 20.83 -14.26 8.38
CA GLN A 13 20.72 -15.69 8.04
C GLN A 13 19.29 -16.21 8.11
N GLU A 14 18.49 -15.75 9.08
CA GLU A 14 17.05 -16.04 9.15
C GLU A 14 16.27 -15.35 8.03
N MET A 15 16.60 -14.08 7.74
CA MET A 15 16.00 -13.31 6.64
C MET A 15 16.23 -13.92 5.25
N ARG A 16 17.27 -14.75 5.10
CA ARG A 16 17.53 -15.54 3.88
C ARG A 16 16.67 -16.80 3.77
N GLN A 17 16.19 -17.32 4.90
CA GLN A 17 15.26 -18.47 4.94
C GLN A 17 13.81 -18.02 4.73
N VAL A 18 13.52 -16.73 4.91
CA VAL A 18 12.23 -16.13 4.57
C VAL A 18 12.10 -16.03 3.05
N THR A 19 11.02 -16.59 2.51
CA THR A 19 10.68 -16.54 1.09
C THR A 19 10.18 -15.13 0.75
N TRP A 20 11.08 -14.28 0.25
CA TRP A 20 10.69 -12.94 -0.21
C TRP A 20 9.91 -13.04 -1.53
N PRO A 21 8.83 -12.25 -1.68
CA PRO A 21 8.07 -12.21 -2.91
C PRO A 21 8.96 -11.80 -4.07
N THR A 22 8.74 -12.43 -5.23
CA THR A 22 9.51 -12.09 -6.42
C THR A 22 9.09 -10.72 -6.94
N GLY A 23 10.00 -9.96 -7.55
CA GLY A 23 9.70 -8.62 -8.09
C GLY A 23 8.51 -8.58 -9.07
N LYS A 24 8.22 -9.72 -9.72
CA LYS A 24 7.03 -9.89 -10.57
C LYS A 24 5.73 -9.91 -9.78
N GLU A 25 5.69 -10.59 -8.64
CA GLU A 25 4.52 -10.64 -7.74
C GLU A 25 4.25 -9.29 -7.11
N LEU A 26 5.31 -8.60 -6.66
CA LEU A 26 5.23 -7.23 -6.15
C LEU A 26 4.55 -6.30 -7.16
N ARG A 27 4.96 -6.34 -8.43
CA ARG A 27 4.35 -5.53 -9.48
C ARG A 27 2.87 -5.85 -9.68
N LYS A 28 2.47 -7.12 -9.62
CA LYS A 28 1.05 -7.53 -9.71
C LYS A 28 0.25 -6.95 -8.54
N TYR A 29 0.75 -7.07 -7.31
CA TYR A 29 0.08 -6.51 -6.14
C TYR A 29 -0.03 -4.99 -6.21
N THR A 30 1.02 -4.29 -6.63
CA THR A 30 0.99 -2.85 -6.83
C THR A 30 -0.08 -2.45 -7.85
N VAL A 31 -0.14 -3.11 -9.02
CA VAL A 31 -1.15 -2.80 -10.05
C VAL A 31 -2.57 -3.02 -9.53
N THR A 32 -2.82 -4.11 -8.80
CA THR A 32 -4.14 -4.36 -8.19
C THR A 32 -4.52 -3.24 -7.21
N VAL A 33 -3.59 -2.82 -6.34
CA VAL A 33 -3.84 -1.73 -5.38
C VAL A 33 -4.14 -0.43 -6.11
N PHE A 34 -3.37 -0.08 -7.14
CA PHE A 34 -3.62 1.11 -7.95
C PHE A 34 -5.01 1.09 -8.60
N GLY A 35 -5.47 -0.07 -9.09
CA GLY A 35 -6.83 -0.21 -9.63
C GLY A 35 -7.92 0.11 -8.61
N VAL A 36 -7.78 -0.42 -7.39
CA VAL A 36 -8.75 -0.16 -6.30
C VAL A 36 -8.70 1.30 -5.86
N VAL A 37 -7.51 1.90 -5.76
CA VAL A 37 -7.34 3.31 -5.39
C VAL A 37 -8.00 4.23 -6.41
N ILE A 38 -7.84 3.96 -7.71
CA ILE A 38 -8.48 4.77 -8.77
C ILE A 38 -10.00 4.67 -8.69
N LEU A 39 -10.55 3.49 -8.44
CA LEU A 39 -11.99 3.30 -8.25
C LEU A 39 -12.51 4.14 -7.09
N PHE A 40 -11.86 4.09 -5.93
CA PHE A 40 -12.24 4.91 -4.78
C PHE A 40 -12.07 6.40 -5.02
N ALA A 41 -11.02 6.82 -5.74
CA ALA A 41 -10.82 8.22 -6.09
C ALA A 41 -11.99 8.77 -6.93
N ILE A 42 -12.47 8.00 -7.92
CA ILE A 42 -13.64 8.37 -8.72
C ILE A 42 -14.90 8.41 -7.84
N PHE A 43 -15.08 7.42 -6.97
CA PHE A 43 -16.22 7.38 -6.05
C PHE A 43 -16.27 8.62 -5.16
N PHE A 44 -15.16 8.98 -4.50
CA PHE A 44 -15.09 10.18 -3.67
C PHE A 44 -15.33 11.44 -4.48
N PHE A 45 -14.74 11.57 -5.67
CA PHE A 45 -14.99 12.71 -6.54
C PHE A 45 -16.49 12.91 -6.83
N VAL A 46 -17.22 11.83 -7.14
CA VAL A 46 -18.67 11.89 -7.40
C VAL A 46 -19.44 12.25 -6.13
N VAL A 47 -19.09 11.64 -5.00
CA VAL A 47 -19.77 11.89 -3.72
C VAL A 47 -19.55 13.33 -3.26
N ASP A 48 -18.32 13.83 -3.33
CA ASP A 48 -17.99 15.21 -2.96
C ASP A 48 -18.78 16.18 -3.85
N PHE A 49 -18.80 15.97 -5.16
CA PHE A 49 -19.57 16.80 -6.07
C PHE A 49 -21.09 16.74 -5.80
N ALA A 50 -21.62 15.56 -5.52
CA ALA A 50 -23.02 15.38 -5.18
C ALA A 50 -23.37 16.10 -3.87
N ILE A 51 -22.54 15.97 -2.84
CA ILE A 51 -22.73 16.64 -1.54
C ILE A 51 -22.64 18.15 -1.72
N THR A 52 -21.62 18.68 -2.40
CA THR A 52 -21.48 20.13 -2.65
C THR A 52 -22.70 20.68 -3.38
N SER A 53 -23.13 20.02 -4.47
CA SER A 53 -24.29 20.46 -5.24
C SER A 53 -25.58 20.45 -4.40
N LEU A 54 -25.71 19.48 -3.49
CA LEU A 54 -26.87 19.37 -2.61
C LEU A 54 -26.83 20.44 -1.52
N LEU A 55 -25.66 20.72 -0.94
CA LEU A 55 -25.48 21.79 0.04
C LEU A 55 -25.77 23.17 -0.57
N ASP A 56 -25.28 23.44 -1.78
CA ASP A 56 -25.53 24.69 -2.52
C ASP A 56 -27.01 24.89 -2.89
N LEU A 57 -27.83 23.83 -2.88
CA LEU A 57 -29.28 23.92 -3.11
C LEU A 57 -30.05 24.28 -1.83
N PHE A 58 -29.52 23.93 -0.65
CA PHE A 58 -30.18 24.15 0.64
C PHE A 58 -29.70 25.41 1.38
N ILE A 59 -28.47 25.87 1.11
CA ILE A 59 -27.89 27.13 1.60
C ILE A 59 -28.08 28.21 0.54
#